data_AF-A0A9W7ENN5-F1
#
_entry.id   AF-A0A9W7ENN5-F1
#
_cell.length_a   1.000
_cell.length_b   1.000
_cell.length_c   1.000
_cell.angle_alpha   90.00
_cell.angle_beta   90.00
_cell.angle_gamma   90.00
#
_symmetry.space_group_name_H-M   'P 1'
#
loop_
_entity.id
_entity.type
_entity.pdbx_description
1 polymer ?
#
loop_
_entity_poly.entity_id
_entity_poly.type
_entity_poly.pdbx_seq_one_letter_code
_entity_poly.pdbx_strand_id
1 'polypeptide(L)'
;MCTCQVISKAFAIALCNVESTAITIAYICIDFGIMYIVKISRGDLTYCYPVENKIGSLVVSIMERLFSKTVLDFTGMLYSRHPFEMGGAYFSFTLLSTPVVCLYICSRYLDYVSDEEVEAEIGGSFTPEQVYGSIISISVLQMASFGLFLHLMNPSFRSTFLSLRTGSQEVILNFRNAKTDHAKFNVLKIEETLWKPIREEVRSWINGNLTEWIGSESFSANKKALIPDDLVDDPAQLIQIRGVDVEKLQRRRSSLKPSAILAANNKEAEAEAES
;
A
#
# COMPACT_ATOMS: atom_id res chain seq x y z
N MET A 1 -0.33 -21.54 10.20
CA MET A 1 0.26 -20.45 9.41
C MET A 1 0.71 -19.30 10.30
N CYS A 2 -0.21 -18.49 10.86
CA CYS A 2 0.14 -17.29 11.65
C CYS A 2 1.09 -17.58 12.81
N THR A 3 0.79 -18.57 13.66
CA THR A 3 1.64 -18.94 14.81
C THR A 3 3.04 -19.36 14.37
N CYS A 4 3.15 -20.17 13.31
CA CYS A 4 4.43 -20.62 12.76
C CYS A 4 5.25 -19.45 12.21
N GLN A 5 4.59 -18.48 11.57
CA GLN A 5 5.21 -17.29 11.02
C GLN A 5 5.82 -16.41 12.12
N VAL A 6 5.07 -16.17 13.21
CA VAL A 6 5.55 -15.39 14.37
C VAL A 6 6.79 -16.04 14.95
N ILE A 7 6.70 -17.33 15.23
CA ILE A 7 7.79 -18.09 15.87
C ILE A 7 9.00 -18.12 14.94
N SER A 8 8.83 -18.37 13.64
CA SER A 8 9.95 -18.40 12.68
C SER A 8 10.71 -17.06 12.63
N LYS A 9 9.99 -15.93 12.59
CA LYS A 9 10.61 -14.59 12.61
C LYS A 9 11.28 -14.29 13.96
N ALA A 10 10.64 -14.64 15.07
CA ALA A 10 11.21 -14.44 16.40
C ALA A 10 12.49 -15.26 16.61
N PHE A 11 12.50 -16.53 16.19
CA PHE A 11 13.69 -17.39 16.22
C PHE A 11 14.81 -16.84 15.33
N ALA A 12 14.51 -16.47 14.10
CA ALA A 12 15.50 -15.88 13.19
C ALA A 12 16.19 -14.66 13.82
N ILE A 13 15.43 -13.73 14.41
CA ILE A 13 15.97 -12.55 15.09
C ILE A 13 16.80 -12.94 16.32
N ALA A 14 16.31 -13.89 17.13
CA ALA A 14 17.03 -14.35 18.31
C ALA A 14 18.38 -14.97 17.96
N LEU A 15 18.42 -15.86 16.96
CA LEU A 15 19.65 -16.52 16.50
C LEU A 15 20.64 -15.52 15.91
N CYS A 16 20.19 -14.56 15.10
CA CYS A 16 21.05 -13.49 14.61
C CYS A 16 21.64 -12.66 15.74
N ASN A 17 20.89 -12.41 16.82
CA ASN A 17 21.34 -11.59 17.93
C ASN A 17 22.36 -12.31 18.82
N VAL A 18 22.32 -13.65 18.89
CA VAL A 18 23.37 -14.43 19.54
C VAL A 18 24.70 -14.31 18.79
N GLU A 19 24.68 -14.29 17.45
CA GLU A 19 25.89 -14.10 16.64
C GLU A 19 26.40 -12.65 16.74
N SER A 20 25.55 -11.67 16.45
CA SER A 20 25.88 -10.24 16.59
C SER A 20 24.66 -9.34 16.39
N THR A 21 24.61 -8.24 17.14
CA THR A 21 23.62 -7.17 16.88
C THR A 21 23.72 -6.60 15.46
N ALA A 22 24.92 -6.56 14.86
CA ALA A 22 25.11 -6.06 13.50
C ALA A 22 24.40 -6.94 12.45
N ILE A 23 24.43 -8.26 12.64
CA ILE A 23 23.77 -9.22 11.74
C ILE A 23 22.25 -9.11 11.87
N THR A 24 21.74 -8.94 13.10
CA THR A 24 20.32 -8.68 13.34
C THR A 24 19.85 -7.41 12.63
N ILE A 25 20.61 -6.32 12.73
CA ILE A 25 20.29 -5.06 12.03
C ILE A 25 20.32 -5.29 10.52
N ALA A 26 21.34 -5.97 9.99
CA ALA A 26 21.43 -6.27 8.56
C ALA A 26 20.24 -7.11 8.07
N TYR A 27 19.84 -8.16 8.81
CA TYR A 27 18.68 -8.99 8.51
C TYR A 27 17.40 -8.17 8.40
N ILE A 28 17.11 -7.33 9.41
CA ILE A 28 15.93 -6.47 9.44
C ILE A 28 16.00 -5.46 8.27
N CYS A 29 17.13 -4.76 8.09
CA CYS A 29 17.30 -3.77 7.04
C CYS A 29 17.14 -4.39 5.63
N ILE A 30 17.63 -5.61 5.40
CA ILE A 30 17.47 -6.31 4.12
C ILE A 30 16.00 -6.66 3.88
N ASP A 31 15.31 -7.21 4.88
CA ASP A 31 13.89 -7.62 4.75
C ASP A 31 12.98 -6.41 4.45
N PHE A 32 13.14 -5.31 5.18
CA PHE A 32 12.45 -4.05 4.89
C PHE A 32 12.91 -3.40 3.59
N GLY A 33 14.21 -3.46 3.28
CA GLY A 33 14.79 -2.91 2.05
C GLY A 33 14.19 -3.55 0.80
N ILE A 34 14.05 -4.88 0.78
CA ILE A 34 13.40 -5.60 -0.33
C ILE A 34 11.96 -5.11 -0.54
N MET A 35 11.20 -4.91 0.55
CA MET A 35 9.83 -4.37 0.46
C MET A 35 9.81 -3.00 -0.23
N TYR A 36 10.65 -2.06 0.22
CA TYR A 36 10.69 -0.72 -0.34
C TYR A 36 11.18 -0.73 -1.79
N ILE A 37 12.18 -1.54 -2.14
CA ILE A 37 12.66 -1.70 -3.52
C ILE A 37 11.53 -2.18 -4.43
N VAL A 38 10.76 -3.19 -4.01
CA VAL A 38 9.60 -3.67 -4.77
C VAL A 38 8.53 -2.58 -4.93
N LYS A 39 8.21 -1.83 -3.87
CA LYS A 39 7.20 -0.76 -3.95
C LYS A 39 7.65 0.42 -4.82
N ILE A 40 8.91 0.84 -4.71
CA ILE A 40 9.48 1.94 -5.49
C ILE A 40 9.59 1.57 -6.97
N SER A 41 10.13 0.39 -7.30
CA SER A 41 10.27 -0.08 -8.68
C SER A 41 8.94 -0.18 -9.43
N ARG A 42 7.84 -0.36 -8.71
CA ARG A 42 6.48 -0.46 -9.25
C ARG A 42 5.70 0.86 -9.22
N GLY A 43 6.29 1.94 -8.68
CA GLY A 43 5.60 3.22 -8.48
C GLY A 43 4.40 3.13 -7.54
N ASP A 44 4.42 2.18 -6.58
CA ASP A 44 3.29 1.83 -5.70
C ASP A 44 3.58 2.17 -4.24
N LEU A 45 4.38 3.21 -4.00
CA LEU A 45 4.75 3.61 -2.64
C LEU A 45 3.60 4.32 -1.93
N THR A 46 2.88 5.20 -2.64
CA THR A 46 1.77 6.00 -2.10
C THR A 46 0.71 5.12 -1.46
N TYR A 47 0.34 5.46 -0.23
CA TYR A 47 -0.75 4.82 0.49
C TYR A 47 -2.11 5.42 0.10
N CYS A 48 -3.21 4.75 0.44
CA CYS A 48 -4.54 5.10 -0.06
C CYS A 48 -5.19 6.32 0.63
N TYR A 49 -4.68 6.75 1.79
CA TYR A 49 -5.25 7.88 2.52
C TYR A 49 -4.99 9.21 1.81
N PRO A 50 -6.04 10.04 1.59
CA PRO A 50 -5.89 11.33 0.95
C PRO A 50 -5.17 12.31 1.88
N VAL A 51 -4.06 12.87 1.44
CA VAL A 51 -3.26 13.86 2.19
C VAL A 51 -2.94 15.05 1.29
N GLU A 52 -3.30 16.26 1.73
CA GLU A 52 -3.21 17.48 0.91
C GLU A 52 -1.79 17.84 0.45
N ASN A 53 -0.77 17.49 1.24
CA ASN A 53 0.63 17.78 0.95
C ASN A 53 1.42 16.53 0.51
N LYS A 54 2.24 16.69 -0.53
CA LYS A 54 3.06 15.59 -1.08
C LYS A 54 4.03 14.99 -0.04
N ILE A 55 4.61 15.84 0.80
CA ILE A 55 5.55 15.42 1.85
C ILE A 55 4.80 14.60 2.91
N GLY A 56 3.62 15.05 3.36
CA GLY A 56 2.84 14.29 4.33
C GLY A 56 2.35 12.96 3.77
N SER A 57 1.88 12.94 2.51
CA SER A 57 1.53 11.69 1.81
C SER A 57 2.70 10.71 1.79
N LEU A 58 3.93 11.17 1.50
CA LEU A 58 5.12 10.34 1.53
C LEU A 58 5.42 9.82 2.94
N VAL A 59 5.39 10.67 3.96
CA VAL A 59 5.67 10.28 5.36
C VAL A 59 4.64 9.25 5.85
N VAL A 60 3.34 9.51 5.64
CA VAL A 60 2.26 8.58 5.96
C VAL A 60 2.48 7.26 5.24
N SER A 61 2.82 7.30 3.96
CA SER A 61 3.11 6.09 3.18
C SER A 61 4.27 5.30 3.78
N ILE A 62 5.40 5.93 4.10
CA ILE A 62 6.55 5.24 4.68
C ILE A 62 6.18 4.57 6.02
N MET A 63 5.49 5.30 6.89
CA MET A 63 5.10 4.83 8.23
C MET A 63 4.09 3.69 8.15
N GLU A 64 3.08 3.80 7.29
CA GLU A 64 2.08 2.75 7.11
C GLU A 64 2.71 1.48 6.54
N ARG A 65 3.64 1.61 5.58
CA ARG A 65 4.37 0.46 5.02
C ARG A 65 5.22 -0.24 6.07
N LEU A 66 5.89 0.53 6.94
CA LEU A 66 6.67 0.00 8.06
C LEU A 66 5.78 -0.78 9.02
N PHE A 67 4.63 -0.19 9.41
CA PHE A 67 3.66 -0.83 10.30
C PHE A 67 3.08 -2.10 9.68
N SER A 68 2.51 -2.01 8.48
CA SER A 68 1.89 -3.15 7.79
C SER A 68 2.88 -4.26 7.47
N LYS A 69 4.15 -3.94 7.18
CA LYS A 69 5.19 -4.96 6.97
C LYS A 69 5.54 -5.66 8.27
N THR A 70 5.67 -4.92 9.37
CA THR A 70 5.88 -5.49 10.71
C THR A 70 4.73 -6.43 11.08
N VAL A 71 3.49 -5.98 10.89
CA VAL A 71 2.30 -6.81 11.11
C VAL A 71 2.37 -8.07 10.24
N LEU A 72 2.68 -7.96 8.94
CA LEU A 72 2.81 -9.12 8.07
C LEU A 72 3.87 -10.10 8.58
N ASP A 73 5.05 -9.62 8.96
CA ASP A 73 6.15 -10.47 9.41
C ASP A 73 5.78 -11.25 10.67
N PHE A 74 5.21 -10.57 11.65
CA PHE A 74 4.92 -11.18 12.96
C PHE A 74 3.54 -11.80 13.07
N THR A 75 2.68 -11.74 12.05
CA THR A 75 1.34 -12.34 12.13
C THR A 75 0.96 -13.18 10.93
N GLY A 76 1.58 -12.97 9.76
CA GLY A 76 1.13 -13.57 8.52
C GLY A 76 -0.31 -13.18 8.14
N MET A 77 -0.82 -12.05 8.63
CA MET A 77 -2.23 -11.67 8.49
C MET A 77 -2.65 -11.54 7.02
N LEU A 78 -3.73 -12.25 6.66
CA LEU A 78 -4.23 -12.32 5.28
C LEU A 78 -4.66 -10.95 4.72
N TYR A 79 -5.05 -10.02 5.59
CA TYR A 79 -5.43 -8.66 5.22
C TYR A 79 -4.32 -7.94 4.44
N SER A 80 -3.05 -8.14 4.82
CA SER A 80 -1.89 -7.51 4.18
C SER A 80 -1.69 -7.93 2.71
N ARG A 81 -2.46 -8.91 2.21
CA ARG A 81 -2.52 -9.31 0.80
C ARG A 81 -3.18 -8.24 -0.09
N HIS A 82 -3.93 -7.30 0.50
CA HIS A 82 -4.60 -6.25 -0.26
C HIS A 82 -3.59 -5.41 -1.07
N PRO A 83 -3.90 -4.96 -2.31
CA PRO A 83 -2.98 -4.15 -3.11
C PRO A 83 -2.53 -2.84 -2.44
N PHE A 84 -3.39 -2.24 -1.59
CA PHE A 84 -3.00 -1.09 -0.77
C PHE A 84 -1.97 -1.41 0.30
N GLU A 85 -1.87 -2.67 0.71
CA GLU A 85 -0.88 -3.17 1.67
C GLU A 85 0.31 -3.77 0.90
N MET A 86 0.62 -5.05 1.11
CA MET A 86 1.78 -5.67 0.49
C MET A 86 1.48 -6.21 -0.92
N GLY A 87 0.20 -6.46 -1.21
CA GLY A 87 -0.23 -7.11 -2.44
C GLY A 87 -0.03 -8.62 -2.43
N GLY A 88 -0.73 -9.30 -3.34
CA GLY A 88 -0.79 -10.76 -3.41
C GLY A 88 0.56 -11.44 -3.47
N ALA A 89 1.31 -11.14 -4.52
CA ALA A 89 2.57 -11.83 -4.80
C ALA A 89 3.63 -11.60 -3.70
N TYR A 90 3.76 -10.37 -3.19
CA TYR A 90 4.74 -10.06 -2.15
C TYR A 90 4.37 -10.68 -0.81
N PHE A 91 3.08 -10.71 -0.46
CA PHE A 91 2.57 -11.43 0.71
C PHE A 91 2.97 -12.91 0.65
N SER A 92 2.71 -13.57 -0.49
CA SER A 92 3.06 -14.98 -0.68
C SER A 92 4.57 -15.19 -0.66
N PHE A 93 5.34 -14.32 -1.32
CA PHE A 93 6.79 -14.35 -1.26
C PHE A 93 7.31 -14.30 0.18
N THR A 94 6.78 -13.40 1.02
CA THR A 94 7.19 -13.25 2.43
C THR A 94 6.90 -14.52 3.23
N LEU A 95 5.72 -15.12 3.06
CA LEU A 95 5.36 -16.37 3.74
C LEU A 95 6.20 -17.56 3.28
N LEU A 96 6.59 -17.61 2.00
CA LEU A 96 7.39 -18.69 1.43
C LEU A 96 8.89 -18.51 1.71
N SER A 97 9.38 -17.28 1.77
CA SER A 97 10.79 -16.97 2.03
C SER A 97 11.15 -17.07 3.51
N THR A 98 10.20 -16.82 4.43
CA THR A 98 10.46 -16.85 5.87
C THR A 98 11.06 -18.19 6.34
N PRO A 99 10.50 -19.38 6.00
CA PRO A 99 11.10 -20.66 6.39
C PRO A 99 12.49 -20.87 5.81
N VAL A 100 12.71 -20.49 4.54
CA VAL A 100 14.00 -20.63 3.86
C VAL A 100 15.07 -19.79 4.55
N VAL A 101 14.74 -18.53 4.85
CA VAL A 101 15.67 -17.62 5.53
C VAL A 101 15.90 -18.05 6.98
N CYS A 102 14.89 -18.56 7.68
CA CYS A 102 15.03 -19.10 9.02
C CYS A 102 15.98 -20.31 9.06
N LEU A 103 15.87 -21.23 8.10
CA LEU A 103 16.79 -22.36 7.94
C LEU A 103 18.23 -21.91 7.65
N TYR A 104 18.40 -20.90 6.79
CA TYR A 104 19.71 -20.31 6.51
C TYR A 104 20.34 -19.64 7.75
N ILE A 105 19.55 -18.89 8.51
CA ILE A 105 20.01 -18.28 9.77
C ILE A 105 20.35 -19.37 10.79
N CYS A 106 19.56 -20.45 10.85
CA CYS A 106 19.88 -21.58 11.71
C CYS A 106 21.21 -22.24 11.34
N SER A 107 21.48 -22.49 10.06
CA SER A 107 22.76 -23.08 9.65
C SER A 107 23.93 -22.16 10.02
N ARG A 108 23.78 -20.84 9.81
CA ARG A 108 24.77 -19.84 10.21
C ARG A 108 25.04 -19.84 11.71
N TYR A 109 23.99 -19.93 12.52
CA TYR A 109 24.10 -20.04 13.97
C TYR A 109 24.82 -21.31 14.40
N LEU A 110 24.51 -22.46 13.79
CA LEU A 110 25.18 -23.72 14.12
C LEU A 110 26.67 -23.69 13.78
N ASP A 111 27.03 -23.08 12.65
CA ASP A 111 28.43 -22.85 12.30
C ASP A 111 29.12 -21.94 13.34
N TYR A 112 28.44 -20.89 13.81
CA TYR A 112 28.98 -19.98 14.82
C TYR A 112 29.18 -20.62 16.20
N VAL A 113 28.23 -21.43 16.65
CA VAL A 113 28.30 -22.12 17.96
C VAL A 113 29.20 -23.34 17.93
N SER A 114 29.63 -23.81 16.76
CA SER A 114 30.58 -24.92 16.66
C SER A 114 31.99 -24.58 17.18
N ASP A 115 32.27 -23.31 17.47
CA ASP A 115 33.49 -22.87 18.12
C ASP A 115 33.44 -23.17 19.63
N GLU A 116 34.43 -23.90 20.15
CA GLU A 116 34.47 -24.35 21.54
C GLU A 116 34.43 -23.19 22.56
N GLU A 117 35.03 -22.04 22.24
CA GLU A 117 35.00 -20.86 23.11
C GLU A 117 33.59 -20.28 23.19
N VAL A 118 32.90 -20.22 22.05
CA VAL A 118 31.53 -19.71 21.92
C VAL A 118 30.53 -20.66 22.58
N GLU A 119 30.69 -21.98 22.38
CA GLU A 119 29.84 -22.99 23.01
C GLU A 119 29.93 -22.93 24.54
N ALA A 120 31.15 -22.79 25.07
CA ALA A 120 31.40 -22.66 26.50
C ALA A 120 30.80 -21.38 27.10
N GLU A 121 30.83 -20.26 26.37
CA GLU A 121 30.25 -18.98 26.81
C GLU A 121 28.72 -19.01 26.79
N ILE A 122 28.11 -19.59 25.75
CA ILE A 122 26.65 -19.67 25.61
C ILE A 122 26.03 -20.61 26.65
N GLY A 123 26.78 -21.63 27.11
CA GLY A 123 26.30 -22.56 28.14
C GLY A 123 25.03 -23.31 27.70
N GLY A 124 25.07 -23.86 26.47
CA GLY A 124 23.89 -24.33 25.74
C GLY A 124 22.97 -25.26 26.54
N SER A 125 21.74 -24.81 26.80
CA SER A 125 20.68 -25.66 27.37
C SER A 125 20.02 -26.60 26.33
N PHE A 126 20.22 -26.34 25.03
CA PHE A 126 19.63 -27.07 23.92
C PHE A 126 20.72 -27.59 22.99
N THR A 127 20.57 -28.83 22.50
CA THR A 127 21.53 -29.39 21.55
C THR A 127 21.35 -28.81 20.14
N PRO A 128 22.41 -28.73 19.31
CA PRO A 128 22.32 -28.34 17.91
C PRO A 128 21.21 -29.06 17.12
N GLU A 129 21.08 -30.37 17.36
CA GLU A 129 20.06 -31.21 16.73
C GLU A 129 18.63 -30.80 17.14
N GLN A 130 18.41 -30.43 18.40
CA GLN A 130 17.11 -29.96 18.88
C GLN A 130 16.75 -28.61 18.24
N VAL A 131 17.71 -27.69 18.15
CA VAL A 131 17.50 -26.37 17.51
C VAL A 131 17.14 -26.57 16.04
N TYR A 132 17.96 -27.29 15.29
CA TYR A 132 17.74 -27.53 13.86
C TYR A 132 16.43 -28.29 13.59
N GLY A 133 16.17 -29.35 14.37
CA GLY A 133 14.94 -30.15 14.26
C GLY A 133 13.67 -29.34 14.54
N SER A 134 13.72 -28.44 15.53
CA SER A 134 12.59 -27.55 15.82
C SER A 134 12.30 -26.57 14.67
N ILE A 135 13.34 -26.01 14.04
CA ILE A 135 13.23 -25.06 12.94
C ILE A 135 12.75 -25.74 11.65
N ILE A 136 13.19 -26.96 11.37
CA ILE A 136 12.62 -27.76 10.27
C ILE A 136 11.15 -28.06 10.53
N SER A 137 10.81 -28.51 11.74
CA SER A 137 9.44 -28.87 12.10
C SER A 137 8.47 -27.70 11.92
N ILE A 138 8.86 -26.52 12.38
CA ILE A 138 8.02 -25.33 12.24
C ILE A 138 7.95 -24.83 10.79
N SER A 139 9.04 -24.95 10.03
CA SER A 139 9.09 -24.62 8.61
C SER A 139 8.15 -25.51 7.79
N VAL A 140 8.18 -26.82 8.03
CA VAL A 140 7.29 -27.79 7.39
C VAL A 140 5.85 -27.52 7.77
N LEU A 141 5.56 -27.28 9.06
CA LEU A 141 4.21 -26.98 9.52
C LEU A 141 3.67 -25.68 8.91
N GLN A 142 4.51 -24.64 8.79
CA GLN A 142 4.16 -23.40 8.11
C GLN A 142 3.75 -23.66 6.66
N MET A 143 4.64 -24.31 5.90
CA MET A 143 4.42 -24.60 4.48
C MET A 143 3.20 -25.49 4.25
N ALA A 144 3.05 -26.55 5.05
CA ALA A 144 1.87 -27.42 5.01
C ALA A 144 0.59 -26.64 5.32
N SER A 145 0.61 -25.76 6.34
CA SER A 145 -0.56 -24.97 6.68
C SER A 145 -0.94 -23.94 5.61
N PHE A 146 0.04 -23.29 4.97
CA PHE A 146 -0.23 -22.37 3.87
C PHE A 146 -0.71 -23.11 2.61
N GLY A 147 -0.09 -24.24 2.28
CA GLY A 147 -0.50 -25.09 1.17
C GLY A 147 -1.91 -25.64 1.35
N LEU A 148 -2.23 -26.15 2.55
CA LEU A 148 -3.57 -26.61 2.91
C LEU A 148 -4.59 -25.46 2.83
N PHE A 149 -4.24 -24.28 3.33
CA PHE A 149 -5.09 -23.09 3.22
C PHE A 149 -5.40 -22.73 1.76
N LEU A 150 -4.40 -22.72 0.87
CA LEU A 150 -4.61 -22.49 -0.57
C LEU A 150 -5.43 -23.61 -1.21
N HIS A 151 -5.25 -24.86 -0.78
CA HIS A 151 -6.00 -26.00 -1.27
C HIS A 151 -7.48 -25.93 -0.88
N LEU A 152 -7.78 -25.59 0.36
CA LEU A 152 -9.16 -25.44 0.86
C LEU A 152 -9.85 -24.18 0.35
N MET A 153 -9.10 -23.17 -0.06
CA MET A 153 -9.64 -21.94 -0.63
C MET A 153 -10.28 -22.19 -2.00
N ASN A 154 -11.37 -21.47 -2.27
CA ASN A 154 -12.02 -21.44 -3.58
C ASN A 154 -10.98 -21.10 -4.68
N PRO A 155 -10.86 -21.95 -5.73
CA PRO A 155 -9.86 -21.81 -6.77
C PRO A 155 -9.79 -20.43 -7.44
N SER A 156 -10.93 -19.73 -7.54
CA SER A 156 -11.00 -18.40 -8.16
C SER A 156 -10.14 -17.35 -7.42
N PHE A 157 -9.89 -17.54 -6.13
CA PHE A 157 -9.08 -16.63 -5.32
C PHE A 157 -7.60 -17.02 -5.26
N ARG A 158 -7.20 -18.22 -5.68
CA ARG A 158 -5.79 -18.66 -5.58
C ARG A 158 -4.85 -17.76 -6.39
N SER A 159 -5.28 -17.34 -7.58
CA SER A 159 -4.51 -16.41 -8.42
C SER A 159 -4.28 -15.05 -7.75
N THR A 160 -5.14 -14.66 -6.81
CA THR A 160 -4.98 -13.39 -6.08
C THR A 160 -3.79 -13.39 -5.12
N PHE A 161 -3.21 -14.56 -4.80
CA PHE A 161 -1.96 -14.71 -4.05
C PHE A 161 -0.71 -14.50 -4.92
N LEU A 162 -0.86 -14.54 -6.23
CA LEU A 162 0.22 -14.25 -7.19
C LEU A 162 -0.07 -12.96 -7.96
N SER A 163 -1.13 -12.25 -7.58
CA SER A 163 -1.51 -10.99 -8.22
C SER A 163 -0.43 -9.94 -7.99
N LEU A 164 0.03 -9.37 -9.10
CA LEU A 164 0.93 -8.22 -9.17
C LEU A 164 0.13 -6.93 -9.42
N ARG A 165 -1.09 -6.83 -8.89
CA ARG A 165 -1.88 -5.61 -9.02
C ARG A 165 -1.38 -4.52 -8.05
N THR A 166 -1.22 -3.29 -8.54
CA THR A 166 -0.87 -2.13 -7.71
C THR A 166 -2.10 -1.52 -7.05
N GLY A 167 -1.90 -0.68 -6.02
CA GLY A 167 -2.99 0.09 -5.41
C GLY A 167 -3.73 0.95 -6.44
N SER A 168 -3.00 1.63 -7.32
CA SER A 168 -3.60 2.44 -8.40
C SER A 168 -4.49 1.62 -9.35
N GLN A 169 -4.00 0.45 -9.80
CA GLN A 169 -4.79 -0.45 -10.65
C GLN A 169 -6.04 -0.97 -9.95
N GLU A 170 -5.94 -1.26 -8.65
CA GLU A 170 -7.09 -1.70 -7.84
C GLU A 170 -8.17 -0.60 -7.76
N VAL A 171 -7.79 0.66 -7.51
CA VAL A 171 -8.74 1.79 -7.46
C VAL A 171 -9.45 1.96 -8.80
N ILE A 172 -8.70 1.92 -9.90
CA ILE A 172 -9.24 2.07 -11.25
C ILE A 172 -10.25 0.96 -11.56
N LEU A 173 -9.91 -0.29 -11.23
CA LEU A 173 -10.80 -1.42 -11.43
C LEU A 173 -12.06 -1.32 -10.55
N ASN A 174 -11.92 -0.89 -9.30
CA ASN A 174 -13.05 -0.70 -8.40
C ASN A 174 -14.01 0.37 -8.93
N PHE A 175 -13.50 1.47 -9.48
CA PHE A 175 -14.33 2.51 -10.10
C PHE A 175 -15.06 1.99 -11.36
N ARG A 176 -14.33 1.34 -12.28
CA ARG A 176 -14.89 0.89 -13.56
C ARG A 176 -15.86 -0.29 -13.41
N ASN A 177 -15.65 -1.17 -12.44
CA ASN A 177 -16.51 -2.33 -12.19
C ASN A 177 -17.64 -2.06 -11.18
N ALA A 178 -17.67 -0.87 -10.57
CA ALA A 178 -18.72 -0.50 -9.63
C ALA A 178 -20.09 -0.45 -10.33
N LYS A 179 -21.05 -1.20 -9.76
CA LYS A 179 -22.43 -1.29 -10.27
C LYS A 179 -23.33 -0.17 -9.75
N THR A 180 -22.90 0.56 -8.73
CA THR A 180 -23.69 1.61 -8.08
C THR A 180 -22.85 2.88 -7.96
N ASP A 181 -23.50 4.04 -8.02
CA ASP A 181 -22.82 5.31 -7.81
C ASP A 181 -22.21 5.40 -6.41
N HIS A 182 -22.88 4.85 -5.40
CA HIS A 182 -22.32 4.78 -4.05
C HIS A 182 -20.95 4.09 -4.03
N ALA A 183 -20.77 3.00 -4.78
CA ALA A 183 -19.49 2.33 -4.88
C ALA A 183 -18.47 3.16 -5.67
N LYS A 184 -18.88 3.83 -6.75
CA LYS A 184 -18.00 4.75 -7.52
C LYS A 184 -17.50 5.91 -6.68
N PHE A 185 -18.34 6.47 -5.80
CA PHE A 185 -17.95 7.55 -4.88
C PHE A 185 -16.77 7.21 -3.97
N ASN A 186 -16.46 5.93 -3.74
CA ASN A 186 -15.28 5.56 -2.96
C ASN A 186 -13.97 6.00 -3.61
N VAL A 187 -13.93 6.20 -4.93
CA VAL A 187 -12.72 6.72 -5.61
C VAL A 187 -12.27 8.05 -5.02
N LEU A 188 -13.21 8.92 -4.66
CA LEU A 188 -12.95 10.26 -4.10
C LEU A 188 -12.48 10.23 -2.64
N LYS A 189 -12.60 9.09 -1.95
CA LYS A 189 -12.05 8.89 -0.61
C LYS A 189 -10.58 8.45 -0.63
N ILE A 190 -10.06 8.15 -1.80
CA ILE A 190 -8.70 7.64 -2.01
C ILE A 190 -7.82 8.76 -2.53
N GLU A 191 -6.55 8.75 -2.13
CA GLU A 191 -5.51 9.66 -2.62
C GLU A 191 -5.52 9.81 -4.15
N GLU A 192 -5.61 11.06 -4.63
CA GLU A 192 -5.83 11.37 -6.05
C GLU A 192 -4.74 10.80 -6.96
N THR A 193 -3.50 10.74 -6.47
CA THR A 193 -2.39 10.18 -7.26
C THR A 193 -2.63 8.74 -7.72
N LEU A 194 -3.43 7.96 -6.99
CA LEU A 194 -3.74 6.56 -7.32
C LEU A 194 -4.79 6.43 -8.44
N TRP A 195 -5.69 7.40 -8.60
CA TRP A 195 -6.71 7.38 -9.66
C TRP A 195 -6.56 8.51 -10.68
N LYS A 196 -5.46 9.27 -10.60
CA LYS A 196 -5.07 10.28 -11.59
C LYS A 196 -5.18 9.81 -13.04
N PRO A 197 -4.84 8.56 -13.43
CA PRO A 197 -4.99 8.09 -14.81
C PRO A 197 -6.43 8.11 -15.33
N ILE A 198 -7.43 8.02 -14.44
CA ILE A 198 -8.86 8.06 -14.78
C ILE A 198 -9.54 9.34 -14.30
N ARG A 199 -8.76 10.38 -13.96
CA ARG A 199 -9.29 11.62 -13.40
C ARG A 199 -10.37 12.26 -14.28
N GLU A 200 -10.16 12.29 -15.60
CA GLU A 200 -11.15 12.83 -16.54
C GLU A 200 -12.39 11.93 -16.68
N GLU A 201 -12.26 10.61 -16.54
CA GLU A 201 -13.41 9.70 -16.46
C GLU A 201 -14.25 9.97 -15.21
N VAL A 202 -13.59 10.18 -14.06
CA VAL A 202 -14.25 10.55 -12.79
C VAL A 202 -14.92 11.92 -12.92
N ARG A 203 -14.25 12.90 -13.52
CA ARG A 203 -14.81 14.24 -13.80
C ARG A 203 -16.07 14.16 -14.65
N SER A 204 -16.02 13.44 -15.78
CA SER A 204 -17.18 13.27 -16.67
C SER A 204 -18.34 12.56 -15.95
N TRP A 205 -18.05 11.53 -15.17
CA TRP A 205 -19.05 10.85 -14.35
C TRP A 205 -19.70 11.79 -13.32
N ILE A 206 -18.93 12.63 -12.62
CA ILE A 206 -19.49 13.60 -11.66
C ILE A 206 -20.43 14.56 -12.38
N ASN A 207 -19.97 15.24 -13.43
CA ASN A 207 -20.76 16.26 -14.12
C ASN A 207 -21.99 15.68 -14.82
N GLY A 208 -21.91 14.45 -15.33
CA GLY A 208 -23.05 13.76 -15.95
C GLY A 208 -24.19 13.42 -14.99
N ASN A 209 -23.91 13.27 -13.69
CA ASN A 209 -24.91 12.88 -12.69
C ASN A 209 -25.28 14.01 -11.71
N LEU A 210 -24.53 15.12 -11.72
CA LEU A 210 -24.63 16.17 -10.70
C LEU A 210 -26.03 16.79 -10.62
N THR A 211 -26.67 17.01 -11.77
CA THR A 211 -28.02 17.56 -11.88
C THR A 211 -29.05 16.72 -11.13
N GLU A 212 -28.97 15.39 -11.26
CA GLU A 212 -29.87 14.47 -10.57
C GLU A 212 -29.55 14.40 -9.07
N TRP A 213 -28.26 14.35 -8.73
CA TRP A 213 -27.83 14.21 -7.34
C TRP A 213 -28.23 15.41 -6.48
N ILE A 214 -28.12 16.64 -6.99
CA ILE A 214 -28.43 17.87 -6.22
C ILE A 214 -29.86 17.87 -5.68
N GLY A 215 -30.82 17.32 -6.44
CA GLY A 215 -32.22 17.18 -6.02
C GLY A 215 -32.51 15.94 -5.17
N SER A 216 -31.55 15.03 -5.02
CA SER A 216 -31.77 13.74 -4.35
C SER A 216 -31.39 13.78 -2.87
N GLU A 217 -32.18 13.11 -2.01
CA GLU A 217 -31.83 12.92 -0.60
C GLU A 217 -30.58 12.07 -0.39
N SER A 218 -30.23 11.23 -1.38
CA SER A 218 -29.05 10.36 -1.33
C SER A 218 -27.73 11.12 -1.41
N PHE A 219 -27.75 12.40 -1.79
CA PHE A 219 -26.59 13.26 -1.95
C PHE A 219 -26.33 14.09 -0.68
N SER A 220 -25.85 13.39 0.34
CA SER A 220 -25.54 13.96 1.65
C SER A 220 -24.43 15.01 1.63
N ALA A 221 -24.39 15.87 2.65
CA ALA A 221 -23.34 16.88 2.83
C ALA A 221 -21.91 16.30 2.77
N ASN A 222 -21.71 15.07 3.27
CA ASN A 222 -20.42 14.38 3.21
C ASN A 222 -19.99 14.08 1.76
N LYS A 223 -20.91 13.63 0.89
CA LYS A 223 -20.61 13.40 -0.53
C LYS A 223 -20.30 14.72 -1.25
N LYS A 224 -21.03 15.78 -0.91
CA LYS A 224 -20.79 17.12 -1.43
C LYS A 224 -19.38 17.59 -1.10
N ALA A 225 -18.97 17.49 0.16
CA ALA A 225 -17.64 17.91 0.63
C ALA A 225 -16.48 17.10 0.00
N LEU A 226 -16.73 15.85 -0.38
CA LEU A 226 -15.72 14.95 -0.93
C LEU A 226 -15.35 15.26 -2.39
N ILE A 227 -16.25 15.87 -3.16
CA ILE A 227 -15.99 16.23 -4.57
C ILE A 227 -15.05 17.42 -4.60
N PRO A 228 -13.85 17.36 -5.21
CA PRO A 228 -13.00 18.53 -5.40
C PRO A 228 -13.64 19.59 -6.29
N ASP A 229 -13.43 20.87 -5.97
CA ASP A 229 -14.03 22.01 -6.69
C ASP A 229 -13.65 22.05 -8.18
N ASP A 230 -12.45 21.57 -8.52
CA ASP A 230 -11.89 21.55 -9.87
C ASP A 230 -12.43 20.41 -10.76
N LEU A 231 -13.18 19.46 -10.18
CA LEU A 231 -13.90 18.43 -10.92
C LEU A 231 -15.31 18.87 -11.36
N VAL A 232 -15.82 20.01 -10.88
CA VAL A 232 -17.13 20.53 -11.28
C VAL A 232 -16.96 21.59 -12.37
N ASP A 233 -17.61 21.37 -13.51
CA ASP A 233 -17.48 22.25 -14.67
C ASP A 233 -18.37 23.48 -14.58
N ASP A 234 -19.65 23.28 -14.20
CA ASP A 234 -20.64 24.33 -14.07
C ASP A 234 -20.51 25.08 -12.73
N PRO A 235 -20.17 26.38 -12.75
CA PRO A 235 -20.12 27.20 -11.54
C PRO A 235 -21.45 27.22 -10.76
N ALA A 236 -22.60 27.18 -11.45
CA ALA A 236 -23.92 27.20 -10.80
C ALA A 236 -24.16 25.95 -9.94
N GLN A 237 -23.78 24.78 -10.46
CA GLN A 237 -23.86 23.52 -9.71
C GLN A 237 -22.87 23.51 -8.54
N LEU A 238 -21.65 24.02 -8.73
CA LEU A 238 -20.67 24.13 -7.65
C LEU A 238 -21.20 24.97 -6.48
N ILE A 239 -21.89 26.07 -6.78
CA ILE A 239 -22.54 26.94 -5.78
C ILE A 239 -23.64 26.20 -5.04
N GLN A 240 -24.50 25.47 -5.74
CA GLN A 240 -25.57 24.69 -5.11
C GLN A 240 -25.01 23.61 -4.17
N ILE A 241 -23.87 23.02 -4.50
CA ILE A 241 -23.21 21.99 -3.69
C ILE A 241 -22.52 22.60 -2.46
N ARG A 242 -21.89 23.78 -2.61
CA ARG A 242 -21.13 24.44 -1.55
C ARG A 242 -21.95 25.40 -0.69
N GLY A 243 -23.11 25.85 -1.18
CA GLY A 243 -23.88 26.94 -0.58
C GLY A 243 -23.14 28.29 -0.60
N VAL A 244 -22.15 28.48 -1.48
CA VAL A 244 -21.28 29.67 -1.53
C VAL A 244 -21.57 30.51 -2.77
N ASP A 245 -21.67 31.82 -2.62
CA ASP A 245 -21.97 32.80 -3.68
C ASP A 245 -20.93 32.82 -4.84
N VAL A 246 -21.40 32.98 -6.10
CA VAL A 246 -20.62 32.81 -7.36
C VAL A 246 -19.33 33.64 -7.35
N GLU A 247 -19.42 34.89 -6.93
CA GLU A 247 -18.33 35.85 -6.99
C GLU A 247 -17.16 35.48 -6.07
N LYS A 248 -17.43 34.86 -4.91
CA LYS A 248 -16.38 34.45 -3.96
C LYS A 248 -15.57 33.26 -4.50
N LEU A 249 -16.19 32.36 -5.27
CA LEU A 249 -15.52 31.22 -5.90
C LEU A 249 -14.68 31.64 -7.10
N GLN A 250 -15.19 32.54 -7.96
CA GLN A 250 -14.41 33.08 -9.08
C GLN A 250 -13.12 33.78 -8.61
N ARG A 251 -13.17 34.55 -7.51
CA ARG A 251 -11.99 35.19 -6.89
C ARG A 251 -10.97 34.18 -6.34
N ARG A 252 -11.40 33.00 -5.90
CA ARG A 252 -10.48 31.93 -5.44
C ARG A 252 -9.83 31.21 -6.63
N ARG A 253 -10.57 31.00 -7.72
CA ARG A 253 -10.06 30.33 -8.93
C ARG A 253 -9.00 31.17 -9.65
N SER A 254 -9.12 32.49 -9.65
CA SER A 254 -8.11 33.41 -10.20
C SER A 254 -6.80 33.47 -9.41
N SER A 255 -6.73 32.89 -8.21
CA SER A 255 -5.52 32.83 -7.39
C SER A 255 -4.62 31.62 -7.68
N LEU A 256 -5.05 30.69 -8.56
CA LEU A 256 -4.30 29.49 -8.94
C LEU A 256 -3.44 29.73 -10.21
N LYS A 257 -2.17 30.06 -9.95
CA LYS A 257 -0.95 30.09 -10.80
C LYS A 257 -0.81 31.21 -11.87
N PRO A 258 0.18 32.13 -11.68
CA PRO A 258 0.59 33.16 -12.65
C PRO A 258 1.07 32.64 -14.02
N SER A 259 1.45 31.37 -14.14
CA SER A 259 2.02 30.81 -15.37
C SER A 259 1.00 30.59 -16.48
N ALA A 260 -0.29 30.42 -16.15
CA ALA A 260 -1.35 30.26 -17.16
C ALA A 260 -1.74 31.61 -17.79
N ILE A 261 -1.68 32.69 -16.99
CA ILE A 261 -1.92 34.07 -17.46
C ILE A 261 -0.79 34.53 -18.38
N LEU A 262 0.46 34.17 -18.08
CA LEU A 262 1.59 34.50 -18.96
C LEU A 262 1.50 33.81 -20.34
N ALA A 263 1.02 32.57 -20.37
CA ALA A 263 0.84 31.82 -21.61
C ALA A 263 -0.37 32.30 -22.44
N ALA A 264 -1.39 32.87 -21.81
CA ALA A 264 -2.52 33.50 -22.48
C ALA A 264 -2.12 34.87 -23.06
N ASN A 265 -1.43 35.70 -22.26
CA ASN A 265 -0.97 37.01 -22.70
C ASN A 265 0.07 36.95 -23.82
N ASN A 266 0.96 35.94 -23.83
CA ASN A 266 1.89 35.76 -24.94
C ASN A 266 1.19 35.34 -26.25
N LYS A 267 0.11 34.57 -26.17
CA LYS A 267 -0.67 34.18 -27.35
C LYS A 267 -1.51 35.31 -27.92
N GLU A 268 -2.03 36.19 -27.08
CA GLU A 268 -2.71 37.41 -27.54
C GLU A 268 -1.72 38.40 -28.17
N ALA A 269 -0.53 38.56 -27.60
CA ALA A 269 0.51 39.43 -28.16
C ALA A 269 1.06 38.93 -29.51
N GLU A 270 1.17 37.60 -29.70
CA GLU A 270 1.56 37.01 -30.99
C GLU A 270 0.46 37.19 -32.06
N ALA A 271 -0.81 37.12 -31.68
CA ALA A 271 -1.93 37.31 -32.59
C ALA A 271 -2.12 38.78 -33.04
N GLU A 272 -1.76 39.76 -32.20
CA GLU A 272 -1.79 41.18 -32.55
C GLU A 272 -0.59 41.62 -33.39
N ALA A 273 0.54 40.88 -33.35
CA ALA A 273 1.72 41.16 -34.16
C ALA A 273 1.62 40.65 -35.62
N GLU A 274 0.68 39.74 -35.88
CA GLU A 274 0.43 39.15 -37.21
C GLU A 274 -0.76 39.79 -37.97
N SER A 275 -1.42 40.80 -37.39
CA SER A 275 -2.49 41.60 -38.05
C SER A 275 -2.01 42.98 -38.46
#